data_AF-A0A6I6QYS8-F1
#
_entry.id   AF-A0A6I6QYS8-F1
#
_cell.length_a   1.000
_cell.length_b   1.000
_cell.length_c   1.000
_cell.angle_alpha   90.00
_cell.angle_beta   90.00
_cell.angle_gamma   90.00
#
_symmetry.space_group_name_H-M   'P 1'
#
loop_
_entity.id
_entity.type
_entity.pdbx_description
1 polymer ?
#
loop_
_entity_poly.entity_id
_entity_poly.type
_entity_poly.pdbx_seq_one_letter_code
_entity_poly.pdbx_strand_id
1 'polypeptide(L)'
;MEIEEINEPTRNWTVDEFADFLHYRLQHGDRESIRSWWRSTSLLRKLEATGLAGLDGDEVALTPAGIELRDALYLLEESDGLADARLNLRVHRLEDWHAAPLGADTLMLLVAGRSGRARVDAARMLMEDVDGGREYADRLAKCWDPKVRILAAPYADPHLFLDETDPDVVGAVIKGGLADDVCRERWTSPDKPFGVRFAAGALVADGEQADRMLATMTGYERIRFLSGYPRLAVGERAANACRTAGDDGAPLEYSMTRVPDDYLREALESKSYHWGLKSRVEDYRQALREAMRLERLFAGPDSQVLAEIRGQVEAEIAKEEER
;
A
#
# COMPACT_ATOMS: atom_id res chain seq x y z
N MET A 1 11.29 -40.79 4.65
CA MET A 1 9.82 -40.73 4.53
C MET A 1 9.43 -39.95 3.28
N GLU A 2 8.45 -40.44 2.54
CA GLU A 2 7.85 -39.72 1.41
C GLU A 2 6.83 -38.68 1.89
N ILE A 3 6.45 -37.74 1.01
CA ILE A 3 5.56 -36.63 1.38
C ILE A 3 4.17 -37.11 1.86
N GLU A 4 3.67 -38.21 1.31
CA GLU A 4 2.40 -38.82 1.73
C GLU A 4 2.47 -39.35 3.18
N GLU A 5 3.61 -39.94 3.55
CA GLU A 5 3.88 -40.47 4.89
C GLU A 5 4.05 -39.34 5.92
N ILE A 6 4.51 -38.16 5.50
CA ILE A 6 4.56 -36.95 6.34
C ILE A 6 3.18 -36.31 6.47
N ASN A 7 2.43 -36.22 5.36
CA ASN A 7 1.16 -35.49 5.28
C ASN A 7 -0.01 -36.16 6.01
N GLU A 8 0.01 -37.48 6.20
CA GLU A 8 -1.05 -38.21 6.90
C GLU A 8 -1.06 -37.96 8.41
N PRO A 9 0.04 -38.17 9.17
CA PRO A 9 0.06 -37.92 10.61
C PRO A 9 -0.08 -36.43 10.96
N THR A 10 0.31 -35.53 10.04
CA THR A 10 0.29 -34.08 10.24
C THR A 10 -0.95 -33.37 9.72
N ARG A 11 -1.94 -34.12 9.19
CA ARG A 11 -3.10 -33.56 8.46
C ARG A 11 -3.90 -32.49 9.20
N ASN A 12 -3.95 -32.56 10.53
CA ASN A 12 -4.72 -31.67 11.40
C ASN A 12 -3.83 -30.85 12.34
N TRP A 13 -2.54 -30.72 12.04
CA TRP A 13 -1.62 -29.92 12.84
C TRP A 13 -1.80 -28.43 12.53
N THR A 14 -1.77 -27.58 13.55
CA THR A 14 -1.74 -26.12 13.40
C THR A 14 -0.32 -25.63 13.14
N VAL A 15 -0.17 -24.35 12.79
CA VAL A 15 1.15 -23.71 12.64
C VAL A 15 1.94 -23.78 13.95
N ASP A 16 1.31 -23.42 15.07
CA ASP A 16 1.92 -23.48 16.40
C ASP A 16 2.33 -24.91 16.78
N GLU A 17 1.56 -25.92 16.37
CA GLU A 17 1.89 -27.32 16.64
C GLU A 17 3.10 -27.81 15.83
N PHE A 18 3.31 -27.30 14.60
CA PHE A 18 4.57 -27.54 13.89
C PHE A 18 5.74 -26.85 14.59
N ALA A 19 5.57 -25.58 14.98
CA ALA A 19 6.59 -24.83 15.70
C ALA A 19 6.96 -25.49 17.03
N ASP A 20 5.96 -25.93 17.80
CA ASP A 20 6.16 -26.69 19.04
C ASP A 20 6.92 -27.99 18.74
N PHE A 21 6.48 -28.79 17.76
CA PHE A 21 7.14 -30.06 17.47
C PHE A 21 8.61 -29.92 17.04
N LEU A 22 8.91 -28.90 16.22
CA LEU A 22 10.25 -28.68 15.68
C LEU A 22 11.14 -27.92 16.68
N HIS A 23 10.70 -26.79 17.23
CA HIS A 23 11.55 -25.89 18.02
C HIS A 23 11.67 -26.22 19.50
N TYR A 24 10.65 -26.79 20.17
CA TYR A 24 10.80 -27.14 21.60
C TYR A 24 11.97 -28.10 21.80
N ARG A 25 12.14 -28.99 20.83
CA ARG A 25 13.12 -30.05 20.89
C ARG A 25 14.57 -29.59 20.71
N LEU A 26 14.82 -28.51 19.98
CA LEU A 26 16.16 -27.90 19.88
C LEU A 26 16.70 -27.50 21.26
N GLN A 27 15.81 -27.28 22.24
CA GLN A 27 16.18 -26.89 23.59
C GLN A 27 16.40 -28.10 24.52
N HIS A 28 15.82 -29.28 24.22
CA HIS A 28 15.71 -30.36 25.21
C HIS A 28 15.93 -31.83 24.73
N GLY A 29 16.09 -32.12 23.43
CA GLY A 29 16.41 -33.48 22.94
C GLY A 29 15.20 -34.44 22.79
N ASP A 30 15.40 -35.77 22.74
CA ASP A 30 14.32 -36.78 22.49
C ASP A 30 13.28 -36.94 23.61
N ARG A 31 13.54 -36.38 24.78
CA ARG A 31 12.78 -36.56 26.00
C ARG A 31 12.53 -35.22 26.66
N GLU A 32 11.30 -34.98 27.08
CA GLU A 32 10.91 -33.74 27.74
C GLU A 32 9.89 -33.96 28.85
N SER A 33 9.90 -33.10 29.87
CA SER A 33 8.87 -33.16 30.92
C SER A 33 7.47 -32.91 30.35
N ILE A 34 6.48 -33.68 30.80
CA ILE A 34 5.05 -33.43 30.53
C ILE A 34 4.64 -31.98 30.79
N ARG A 35 5.27 -31.31 31.79
CA ARG A 35 4.95 -29.92 32.12
C ARG A 35 5.36 -28.94 31.02
N SER A 36 6.39 -29.26 30.24
CA SER A 36 6.83 -28.47 29.09
C SER A 36 5.81 -28.53 27.94
N TRP A 37 5.15 -29.68 27.76
CA TRP A 37 4.13 -29.94 26.74
C TRP A 37 2.72 -29.45 27.12
N TRP A 38 2.53 -28.97 28.36
CA TRP A 38 1.21 -28.60 28.88
C TRP A 38 0.53 -27.48 28.07
N ARG A 39 1.32 -26.61 27.44
CA ARG A 39 0.81 -25.56 26.54
C ARG A 39 0.25 -26.10 25.21
N SER A 40 0.72 -27.27 24.77
CA SER A 40 0.34 -27.92 23.51
C SER A 40 -0.30 -29.28 23.76
N THR A 41 -1.24 -29.34 24.73
CA THR A 41 -1.92 -30.60 25.10
C THR A 41 -2.64 -31.25 23.90
N SER A 42 -2.99 -30.46 22.88
CA SER A 42 -3.53 -30.96 21.62
C SER A 42 -2.50 -31.71 20.79
N LEU A 43 -1.26 -31.22 20.68
CA LEU A 43 -0.19 -31.87 19.94
C LEU A 43 0.22 -33.18 20.59
N LEU A 44 0.44 -33.19 21.90
CA LEU A 44 0.80 -34.42 22.63
C LEU A 44 -0.20 -35.54 22.38
N ARG A 45 -1.51 -35.24 22.48
CA ARG A 45 -2.56 -36.23 22.19
C ARG A 45 -2.53 -36.72 20.74
N LYS A 46 -2.19 -35.86 19.77
CA LYS A 46 -2.06 -36.26 18.35
C LYS A 46 -0.87 -37.18 18.15
N LEU A 47 0.27 -36.89 18.79
CA LEU A 47 1.49 -37.72 18.73
C LEU A 47 1.27 -39.08 19.38
N GLU A 48 0.63 -39.13 20.55
CA GLU A 48 0.28 -40.39 21.23
C GLU A 48 -0.70 -41.22 20.38
N ALA A 49 -1.75 -40.60 19.85
CA ALA A 49 -2.76 -41.29 19.04
C ALA A 49 -2.19 -41.86 17.73
N THR A 50 -1.09 -41.30 17.23
CA THR A 50 -0.38 -41.77 16.03
C THR A 50 0.82 -42.65 16.36
N GLY A 51 1.11 -42.91 17.64
CA GLY A 51 2.25 -43.72 18.06
C GLY A 51 3.61 -43.07 17.82
N LEU A 52 3.64 -41.75 17.62
CA LEU A 52 4.87 -40.97 17.39
C LEU A 52 5.54 -40.55 18.70
N ALA A 53 4.78 -40.48 19.79
CA ALA A 53 5.29 -40.23 21.13
C ALA A 53 4.59 -41.14 22.15
N GLY A 54 5.22 -41.33 23.30
CA GLY A 54 4.61 -42.00 24.45
C GLY A 54 5.12 -41.44 25.76
N LEU A 55 4.42 -41.76 26.84
CA LEU A 55 4.83 -41.40 28.19
C LEU A 55 5.84 -42.41 28.74
N ASP A 56 6.95 -41.89 29.27
CA ASP A 56 7.96 -42.61 30.02
C ASP A 56 8.11 -41.95 31.40
N GLY A 57 7.32 -42.41 32.37
CA GLY A 57 7.21 -41.75 33.67
C GLY A 57 6.57 -40.36 33.57
N ASP A 58 7.30 -39.34 34.03
CA ASP A 58 6.89 -37.93 33.96
C ASP A 58 7.39 -37.21 32.68
N GLU A 59 7.97 -37.97 31.75
CA GLU A 59 8.52 -37.48 30.49
C GLU A 59 7.71 -37.98 29.28
N VAL A 60 7.66 -37.17 28.24
CA VAL A 60 7.23 -37.53 26.89
C VAL A 60 8.49 -37.92 26.11
N ALA A 61 8.49 -39.11 25.53
CA ALA A 61 9.57 -39.59 24.67
C ALA A 61 9.05 -39.85 23.26
N LEU A 62 9.79 -39.37 22.24
CA LEU A 62 9.48 -39.71 20.86
C LEU A 62 9.82 -41.17 20.58
N THR A 63 8.93 -41.85 19.85
CA THR A 63 9.22 -43.20 19.35
C THR A 63 10.18 -43.11 18.17
N PRO A 64 10.81 -44.22 17.73
CA PRO A 64 11.64 -44.20 16.53
C PRO A 64 10.95 -43.60 15.30
N ALA A 65 9.64 -43.84 15.14
CA ALA A 65 8.83 -43.25 14.08
C ALA A 65 8.62 -41.74 14.26
N GLY A 66 8.46 -41.26 15.50
CA GLY A 66 8.40 -39.83 15.81
C GLY A 66 9.70 -39.10 15.52
N ILE A 67 10.84 -39.75 15.81
CA ILE A 67 12.18 -39.25 15.46
C ILE A 67 12.35 -39.17 13.95
N GLU A 68 11.97 -40.23 13.24
CA GLU A 68 12.05 -40.27 11.78
C GLU A 68 11.17 -39.20 11.11
N LEU A 69 9.92 -39.02 11.58
CA LEU A 69 9.04 -37.96 11.08
C LEU A 69 9.64 -36.58 11.30
N ARG A 70 10.22 -36.34 12.48
CA ARG A 70 10.86 -35.07 12.80
C ARG A 70 12.04 -34.80 11.86
N ASP A 71 12.94 -35.77 11.71
CA ASP A 71 14.12 -35.62 10.84
C ASP A 71 13.68 -35.40 9.38
N ALA A 72 12.60 -36.06 8.95
CA ALA A 72 12.00 -35.85 7.64
C ALA A 72 11.38 -34.45 7.48
N LEU A 73 10.71 -33.92 8.50
CA LEU A 73 10.17 -32.54 8.48
C LEU A 73 11.29 -31.50 8.38
N TYR A 74 12.39 -31.67 9.11
CA TYR A 74 13.56 -30.78 8.99
C TYR A 74 14.14 -30.78 7.58
N LEU A 75 14.35 -31.97 7.01
CA LEU A 75 14.83 -32.08 5.63
C LEU A 75 13.84 -31.46 4.64
N LEU A 76 12.54 -31.58 4.90
CA LEU A 76 11.50 -31.02 4.07
C LEU A 76 11.51 -29.49 4.07
N GLU A 77 11.72 -28.85 5.23
CA GLU A 77 11.79 -27.38 5.39
C GLU A 77 12.95 -26.72 4.63
N GLU A 78 13.98 -27.49 4.33
CA GLU A 78 15.15 -27.06 3.53
C GLU A 78 15.07 -27.49 2.06
N SER A 79 13.98 -28.15 1.64
CA SER A 79 13.84 -28.74 0.31
C SER A 79 12.70 -28.13 -0.52
N ASP A 80 12.78 -28.33 -1.84
CA ASP A 80 11.71 -27.95 -2.78
C ASP A 80 10.42 -28.79 -2.59
N GLY A 81 10.50 -29.93 -1.90
CA GLY A 81 9.34 -30.80 -1.62
C GLY A 81 8.30 -30.16 -0.71
N LEU A 82 8.62 -29.03 -0.07
CA LEU A 82 7.73 -28.29 0.82
C LEU A 82 6.45 -27.80 0.10
N ALA A 83 6.49 -27.60 -1.22
CA ALA A 83 5.33 -27.22 -2.01
C ALA A 83 4.16 -28.20 -1.84
N ASP A 84 4.47 -29.50 -1.74
CA ASP A 84 3.51 -30.60 -1.60
C ASP A 84 3.10 -30.86 -0.13
N ALA A 85 3.66 -30.10 0.81
CA ALA A 85 3.34 -30.23 2.22
C ALA A 85 1.97 -29.62 2.58
N ARG A 86 1.47 -29.97 3.77
CA ARG A 86 0.28 -29.32 4.34
C ARG A 86 0.46 -27.81 4.43
N LEU A 87 -0.66 -27.09 4.28
CA LEU A 87 -0.69 -25.62 4.31
C LEU A 87 -0.05 -25.06 5.58
N ASN A 88 -0.36 -25.65 6.74
CA ASN A 88 0.16 -25.13 8.02
C ASN A 88 1.67 -25.33 8.18
N LEU A 89 2.27 -26.33 7.55
CA LEU A 89 3.74 -26.46 7.51
C LEU A 89 4.36 -25.38 6.62
N ARG A 90 3.78 -25.12 5.45
CA ARG A 90 4.23 -24.02 4.58
C ARG A 90 4.09 -22.65 5.24
N VAL A 91 3.00 -22.43 5.98
CA VAL A 91 2.79 -21.20 6.74
C VAL A 91 3.79 -21.09 7.90
N HIS A 92 4.04 -22.18 8.64
CA HIS A 92 5.09 -22.22 9.65
C HIS A 92 6.43 -21.80 9.06
N ARG A 93 6.83 -22.43 7.95
CA ARG A 93 8.09 -22.15 7.26
C ARG A 93 8.21 -20.73 6.68
N LEU A 94 7.07 -20.09 6.36
CA LEU A 94 7.01 -18.69 5.97
C LEU A 94 7.19 -17.74 7.16
N GLU A 95 6.65 -18.11 8.33
CA GLU A 95 6.65 -17.28 9.53
C GLU A 95 7.94 -17.42 10.36
N ASP A 96 8.61 -18.57 10.28
CA ASP A 96 9.85 -18.82 11.00
C ASP A 96 11.11 -18.36 10.25
N TRP A 97 12.17 -18.07 11.00
CA TRP A 97 13.43 -17.58 10.45
C TRP A 97 14.31 -18.73 9.98
N HIS A 98 14.52 -18.85 8.67
CA HIS A 98 15.46 -19.82 8.10
C HIS A 98 16.56 -19.18 7.25
N ALA A 99 17.64 -19.93 7.01
CA ALA A 99 18.79 -19.48 6.24
C ALA A 99 18.51 -19.35 4.72
N ALA A 100 17.60 -20.17 4.18
CA ALA A 100 17.23 -20.14 2.77
C ALA A 100 15.83 -19.55 2.57
N PRO A 101 15.61 -18.69 1.56
CA PRO A 101 14.28 -18.21 1.21
C PRO A 101 13.40 -19.36 0.70
N LEU A 102 12.08 -19.20 0.81
CA LEU A 102 11.12 -20.13 0.22
C LEU A 102 11.18 -20.07 -1.31
N GLY A 103 11.15 -21.24 -1.96
CA GLY A 103 11.04 -21.31 -3.42
C GLY A 103 9.73 -20.70 -3.93
N ALA A 104 9.77 -20.14 -5.14
CA ALA A 104 8.66 -19.40 -5.73
C ALA A 104 7.37 -20.22 -5.88
N ASP A 105 7.46 -21.53 -6.16
CA ASP A 105 6.28 -22.40 -6.26
C ASP A 105 5.54 -22.53 -4.92
N THR A 106 6.29 -22.68 -3.82
CA THR A 106 5.72 -22.70 -2.46
C THR A 106 5.07 -21.36 -2.14
N LEU A 107 5.73 -20.25 -2.47
CA LEU A 107 5.18 -18.90 -2.27
C LEU A 107 3.90 -18.68 -3.08
N MET A 108 3.85 -19.12 -4.35
CA MET A 108 2.66 -19.02 -5.19
C MET A 108 1.49 -19.85 -4.65
N LEU A 109 1.75 -21.03 -4.07
CA LEU A 109 0.72 -21.82 -3.41
C LEU A 109 0.21 -21.13 -2.13
N LEU A 110 1.10 -20.47 -1.37
CA LEU A 110 0.72 -19.69 -0.20
C LEU A 110 -0.16 -18.48 -0.59
N VAL A 111 0.15 -17.80 -1.69
CA VAL A 111 -0.67 -16.72 -2.27
C VAL A 111 -2.07 -17.20 -2.69
N ALA A 112 -2.20 -18.43 -3.18
CA ALA A 112 -3.49 -19.03 -3.51
C ALA A 112 -4.27 -19.54 -2.28
N GLY A 113 -3.62 -19.55 -1.10
CA GLY A 113 -4.17 -20.08 0.14
C GLY A 113 -5.30 -19.24 0.77
N ARG A 114 -5.80 -19.69 1.92
CA ARG A 114 -6.89 -19.01 2.64
C ARG A 114 -6.42 -18.01 3.70
N SER A 115 -5.16 -18.10 4.14
CA SER A 115 -4.62 -17.20 5.17
C SER A 115 -4.30 -15.84 4.54
N GLY A 116 -5.03 -14.79 4.93
CA GLY A 116 -4.78 -13.44 4.42
C GLY A 116 -3.37 -12.92 4.70
N ARG A 117 -2.84 -13.20 5.90
CA ARG A 117 -1.48 -12.82 6.28
C ARG A 117 -0.44 -13.53 5.44
N ALA A 118 -0.49 -14.86 5.38
CA ALA A 118 0.48 -15.66 4.62
C ALA A 118 0.48 -15.30 3.12
N ARG A 119 -0.67 -14.96 2.55
CA ARG A 119 -0.76 -14.50 1.16
C ARG A 119 0.02 -13.21 0.91
N VAL A 120 -0.14 -12.23 1.78
CA VAL A 120 0.52 -10.92 1.65
C VAL A 120 2.03 -11.06 1.88
N ASP A 121 2.44 -11.84 2.89
CA ASP A 121 3.85 -12.04 3.20
C ASP A 121 4.55 -12.85 2.10
N ALA A 122 3.91 -13.90 1.57
CA ALA A 122 4.45 -14.66 0.45
C ALA A 122 4.53 -13.83 -0.84
N ALA A 123 3.51 -13.01 -1.14
CA ALA A 123 3.54 -12.10 -2.27
C ALA A 123 4.66 -11.07 -2.14
N ARG A 124 4.93 -10.56 -0.93
CA ARG A 124 6.03 -9.63 -0.68
C ARG A 124 7.38 -10.29 -0.98
N MET A 125 7.61 -11.49 -0.47
CA MET A 125 8.85 -12.23 -0.75
C MET A 125 9.05 -12.48 -2.26
N LEU A 126 7.98 -12.82 -2.99
CA LEU A 126 8.05 -12.95 -4.45
C LEU A 126 8.45 -11.66 -5.19
N MET A 127 8.11 -10.49 -4.63
CA MET A 127 8.48 -9.20 -5.22
C MET A 127 9.87 -8.71 -4.79
N GLU A 128 10.44 -9.26 -3.72
CA GLU A 128 11.80 -8.94 -3.25
C GLU A 128 12.88 -9.70 -4.03
N ASP A 129 12.56 -10.83 -4.67
CA ASP A 129 13.49 -11.63 -5.45
C ASP A 129 13.57 -11.14 -6.91
N VAL A 130 14.73 -10.57 -7.28
CA VAL A 130 14.85 -9.58 -8.37
C VAL A 130 14.96 -10.21 -9.77
N ASP A 131 15.20 -11.51 -9.89
CA ASP A 131 15.51 -12.12 -11.19
C ASP A 131 14.27 -12.53 -12.03
N GLY A 132 13.06 -12.51 -11.45
CA GLY A 132 11.81 -12.92 -12.12
C GLY A 132 10.60 -12.01 -11.87
N GLY A 133 10.81 -10.83 -11.26
CA GLY A 133 9.75 -10.04 -10.62
C GLY A 133 8.51 -9.75 -11.49
N ARG A 134 8.68 -9.50 -12.80
CA ARG A 134 7.55 -9.18 -13.69
C ARG A 134 6.63 -10.38 -13.95
N GLU A 135 7.18 -11.58 -14.17
CA GLU A 135 6.36 -12.77 -14.41
C GLU A 135 5.47 -13.06 -13.19
N TYR A 136 6.05 -13.00 -12.00
CA TYR A 136 5.28 -13.16 -10.76
C TYR A 136 4.32 -12.01 -10.56
N ALA A 137 4.71 -10.76 -10.81
CA ALA A 137 3.81 -9.62 -10.69
C ALA A 137 2.57 -9.77 -11.59
N ASP A 138 2.74 -10.17 -12.85
CA ASP A 138 1.63 -10.39 -13.80
C ASP A 138 0.69 -11.51 -13.34
N ARG A 139 1.22 -12.54 -12.68
CA ARG A 139 0.43 -13.60 -12.04
C ARG A 139 -0.31 -13.08 -10.81
N LEU A 140 0.37 -12.32 -9.95
CA LEU A 140 -0.19 -11.75 -8.72
C LEU A 140 -1.24 -10.66 -9.00
N ALA A 141 -1.14 -9.97 -10.14
CA ALA A 141 -2.15 -9.01 -10.61
C ALA A 141 -3.55 -9.65 -10.77
N LYS A 142 -3.63 -10.98 -10.95
CA LYS A 142 -4.88 -11.73 -11.05
C LYS A 142 -5.35 -12.31 -9.71
N CYS A 143 -4.60 -12.08 -8.62
CA CYS A 143 -4.99 -12.53 -7.29
C CYS A 143 -6.29 -11.83 -6.88
N TRP A 144 -7.19 -12.55 -6.22
CA TRP A 144 -8.45 -11.98 -5.75
C TRP A 144 -8.26 -10.98 -4.60
N ASP A 145 -7.15 -11.05 -3.86
CA ASP A 145 -6.84 -10.14 -2.76
C ASP A 145 -6.29 -8.79 -3.29
N PRO A 146 -6.97 -7.66 -3.03
CA PRO A 146 -6.45 -6.35 -3.43
C PRO A 146 -5.12 -6.03 -2.76
N LYS A 147 -4.85 -6.52 -1.54
CA LYS A 147 -3.56 -6.28 -0.86
C LYS A 147 -2.38 -6.92 -1.59
N VAL A 148 -2.61 -8.10 -2.19
CA VAL A 148 -1.60 -8.77 -3.03
C VAL A 148 -1.44 -8.02 -4.35
N ARG A 149 -2.55 -7.61 -4.97
CA ARG A 149 -2.51 -6.82 -6.21
C ARG A 149 -1.77 -5.49 -6.04
N ILE A 150 -1.93 -4.80 -4.90
CA ILE A 150 -1.18 -3.57 -4.57
C ILE A 150 0.34 -3.81 -4.56
N LEU A 151 0.81 -4.95 -4.05
CA LEU A 151 2.24 -5.26 -4.02
C LEU A 151 2.81 -5.53 -5.42
N ALA A 152 2.03 -6.17 -6.29
CA ALA A 152 2.42 -6.51 -7.64
C ALA A 152 2.29 -5.35 -8.63
N ALA A 153 1.32 -4.46 -8.40
CA ALA A 153 0.93 -3.37 -9.28
C ALA A 153 2.09 -2.49 -9.81
N PRO A 154 3.13 -2.14 -9.02
CA PRO A 154 4.24 -1.35 -9.52
C PRO A 154 5.10 -2.05 -10.59
N TYR A 155 5.07 -3.38 -10.64
CA TYR A 155 5.97 -4.20 -11.47
C TYR A 155 5.25 -4.94 -12.61
N ALA A 156 3.95 -5.18 -12.45
CA ALA A 156 3.13 -5.85 -13.44
C ALA A 156 2.84 -4.97 -14.66
N ASP A 157 2.41 -5.62 -15.75
CA ASP A 157 1.82 -4.93 -16.88
C ASP A 157 0.56 -4.16 -16.43
N PRO A 158 0.52 -2.82 -16.57
CA PRO A 158 -0.60 -2.00 -16.13
C PRO A 158 -1.92 -2.35 -16.86
N HIS A 159 -1.85 -2.96 -18.05
CA HIS A 159 -3.03 -3.37 -18.81
C HIS A 159 -3.84 -4.48 -18.12
N LEU A 160 -3.23 -5.22 -17.19
CA LEU A 160 -3.93 -6.22 -16.38
C LEU A 160 -4.91 -5.59 -15.39
N PHE A 161 -4.82 -4.28 -15.16
CA PHE A 161 -5.63 -3.53 -14.19
C PHE A 161 -6.65 -2.58 -14.85
N LEU A 162 -6.87 -2.66 -16.16
CA LEU A 162 -7.81 -1.77 -16.87
C LEU A 162 -9.24 -1.83 -16.31
N ASP A 163 -9.64 -2.98 -15.77
CA ASP A 163 -10.95 -3.21 -15.15
C ASP A 163 -10.93 -3.20 -13.62
N GLU A 164 -9.80 -2.81 -13.01
CA GLU A 164 -9.71 -2.64 -11.57
C GLU A 164 -10.68 -1.56 -11.08
N THR A 165 -11.25 -1.82 -9.90
CA THR A 165 -12.21 -0.96 -9.20
C THR A 165 -11.69 -0.47 -7.86
N ASP A 166 -10.64 -1.11 -7.34
CA ASP A 166 -9.93 -0.69 -6.14
C ASP A 166 -9.00 0.49 -6.44
N PRO A 167 -9.23 1.68 -5.84
CA PRO A 167 -8.44 2.87 -6.11
C PRO A 167 -7.00 2.77 -5.59
N ASP A 168 -6.75 1.99 -4.54
CA ASP A 168 -5.42 1.84 -3.96
C ASP A 168 -4.54 0.98 -4.87
N VAL A 169 -5.13 -0.04 -5.52
CA VAL A 169 -4.46 -0.83 -6.57
C VAL A 169 -4.11 0.07 -7.75
N VAL A 170 -5.06 0.85 -8.29
CA VAL A 170 -4.80 1.77 -9.41
C VAL A 170 -3.73 2.80 -9.04
N GLY A 171 -3.79 3.35 -7.83
CA GLY A 171 -2.76 4.25 -7.31
C GLY A 171 -1.37 3.60 -7.25
N ALA A 172 -1.28 2.32 -6.87
CA ALA A 172 -0.02 1.57 -6.87
C ALA A 172 0.51 1.35 -8.30
N VAL A 173 -0.36 1.05 -9.28
CA VAL A 173 0.06 0.90 -10.69
C VAL A 173 0.64 2.21 -11.22
N ILE A 174 -0.02 3.34 -10.93
CA ILE A 174 0.44 4.66 -11.37
C ILE A 174 1.80 5.01 -10.76
N LYS A 175 2.01 4.69 -9.48
CA LYS A 175 3.31 4.88 -8.80
C LYS A 175 4.44 4.05 -9.42
N GLY A 176 4.11 2.92 -10.04
CA GLY A 176 5.07 2.11 -10.81
C GLY A 176 5.62 2.81 -12.06
N GLY A 177 4.95 3.87 -12.54
CA GLY A 177 5.43 4.67 -13.68
C GLY A 177 5.33 3.98 -15.04
N LEU A 178 4.65 2.82 -15.12
CA LEU A 178 4.48 2.04 -16.35
C LEU A 178 3.16 2.33 -17.07
N ALA A 179 2.21 3.04 -16.42
CA ALA A 179 0.90 3.33 -16.98
C ALA A 179 0.99 4.25 -18.21
N ASP A 180 0.31 3.88 -19.29
CA ASP A 180 0.31 4.61 -20.56
C ASP A 180 -1.02 5.34 -20.83
N ASP A 181 -1.17 5.84 -22.05
CA ASP A 181 -2.34 6.58 -22.50
C ASP A 181 -3.63 5.73 -22.44
N VAL A 182 -3.55 4.42 -22.70
CA VAL A 182 -4.70 3.51 -22.64
C VAL A 182 -5.20 3.39 -21.21
N CYS A 183 -4.27 3.23 -20.25
CA CYS A 183 -4.58 3.22 -18.83
C CYS A 183 -5.22 4.55 -18.39
N ARG A 184 -4.65 5.69 -18.82
CA ARG A 184 -5.19 7.02 -18.50
C ARG A 184 -6.61 7.19 -19.04
N GLU A 185 -6.85 6.92 -20.31
CA GLU A 185 -8.19 7.04 -20.92
C GLU A 185 -9.20 6.13 -20.22
N ARG A 186 -8.83 4.88 -19.94
CA ARG A 186 -9.72 3.91 -19.30
C ARG A 186 -10.08 4.30 -17.87
N TRP A 187 -9.12 4.71 -17.05
CA TRP A 187 -9.37 5.01 -15.63
C TRP A 187 -9.97 6.39 -15.39
N THR A 188 -9.81 7.33 -16.32
CA THR A 188 -10.44 8.67 -16.25
C THR A 188 -11.85 8.70 -16.84
N SER A 189 -12.28 7.64 -17.54
CA SER A 189 -13.63 7.51 -18.10
C SER A 189 -14.73 7.69 -17.05
N PRO A 190 -15.84 8.38 -17.37
CA PRO A 190 -16.98 8.56 -16.46
C PRO A 190 -17.63 7.25 -16.00
N ASP A 191 -17.43 6.14 -16.73
CA ASP A 191 -17.95 4.82 -16.35
C ASP A 191 -17.21 4.21 -15.15
N LYS A 192 -16.08 4.79 -14.73
CA LYS A 192 -15.29 4.32 -13.60
C LYS A 192 -15.73 4.95 -12.28
N PRO A 193 -15.64 4.20 -11.16
CA PRO A 193 -15.88 4.74 -9.84
C PRO A 193 -15.03 5.99 -9.57
N PHE A 194 -15.57 6.95 -8.81
CA PHE A 194 -14.84 8.18 -8.49
C PHE A 194 -13.47 7.93 -7.87
N GLY A 195 -13.32 6.93 -6.99
CA GLY A 195 -12.02 6.60 -6.40
C GLY A 195 -10.96 6.27 -7.45
N VAL A 196 -11.32 5.49 -8.48
CA VAL A 196 -10.41 5.14 -9.58
C VAL A 196 -10.08 6.37 -10.41
N ARG A 197 -11.09 7.17 -10.78
CA ARG A 197 -10.89 8.44 -11.50
C ARG A 197 -10.01 9.41 -10.70
N PHE A 198 -10.20 9.45 -9.38
CA PHE A 198 -9.40 10.25 -8.46
C PHE A 198 -7.95 9.77 -8.45
N ALA A 199 -7.67 8.47 -8.30
CA ALA A 199 -6.31 7.95 -8.39
C ALA A 199 -5.66 8.26 -9.76
N ALA A 200 -6.42 8.09 -10.84
CA ALA A 200 -5.98 8.40 -12.21
C ALA A 200 -5.71 9.88 -12.48
N GLY A 201 -6.17 10.79 -11.60
CA GLY A 201 -5.85 12.21 -11.69
C GLY A 201 -4.35 12.51 -11.64
N ALA A 202 -3.52 11.61 -11.10
CA ALA A 202 -2.06 11.71 -11.16
C ALA A 202 -1.51 11.64 -12.59
N LEU A 203 -2.22 10.99 -13.53
CA LEU A 203 -1.85 10.89 -14.95
C LEU A 203 -2.31 12.09 -15.78
N VAL A 204 -3.13 12.98 -15.22
CA VAL A 204 -3.67 14.16 -15.91
C VAL A 204 -2.62 15.27 -15.90
N ALA A 205 -2.12 15.58 -17.10
CA ALA A 205 -1.04 16.54 -17.30
C ALA A 205 -1.51 17.91 -17.81
N ASP A 206 -2.68 17.98 -18.47
CA ASP A 206 -3.18 19.21 -19.07
C ASP A 206 -4.57 19.61 -18.55
N GLY A 207 -4.88 20.88 -18.78
CA GLY A 207 -6.12 21.49 -18.34
C GLY A 207 -7.36 20.97 -19.07
N GLU A 208 -7.25 20.67 -20.37
CA GLU A 208 -8.39 20.21 -21.17
C GLU A 208 -8.87 18.83 -20.73
N GLN A 209 -7.94 17.92 -20.40
CA GLN A 209 -8.22 16.62 -19.81
C GLN A 209 -8.90 16.76 -18.46
N ALA A 210 -8.38 17.63 -17.58
CA ALA A 210 -9.00 17.92 -16.30
C ALA A 210 -10.44 18.44 -16.50
N ASP A 211 -10.65 19.37 -17.43
CA ASP A 211 -11.97 19.94 -17.71
C ASP A 211 -12.96 18.87 -18.23
N ARG A 212 -12.51 17.95 -19.10
CA ARG A 212 -13.33 16.81 -19.55
C ARG A 212 -13.74 15.89 -18.38
N MET A 213 -12.82 15.60 -17.46
CA MET A 213 -13.13 14.80 -16.28
C MET A 213 -14.14 15.51 -15.38
N LEU A 214 -13.88 16.77 -15.04
CA LEU A 214 -14.72 17.58 -14.15
C LEU A 214 -16.15 17.74 -14.68
N ALA A 215 -16.34 17.84 -16.00
CA ALA A 215 -17.65 17.94 -16.62
C ALA A 215 -18.60 16.79 -16.23
N THR A 216 -18.05 15.60 -15.97
CA THR A 216 -18.81 14.39 -15.59
C THR A 216 -18.89 14.16 -14.08
N MET A 217 -18.25 15.00 -13.28
CA MET A 217 -18.20 14.90 -11.82
C MET A 217 -19.30 15.73 -11.17
N THR A 218 -19.81 15.25 -10.03
CA THR A 218 -20.68 16.02 -9.13
C THR A 218 -19.92 17.19 -8.48
N GLY A 219 -20.62 18.16 -7.89
CA GLY A 219 -19.98 19.31 -7.22
C GLY A 219 -18.95 18.89 -6.17
N TYR A 220 -19.31 17.95 -5.29
CA TYR A 220 -18.41 17.40 -4.28
C TYR A 220 -17.18 16.69 -4.89
N GLU A 221 -17.39 15.88 -5.93
CA GLU A 221 -16.29 15.18 -6.63
C GLU A 221 -15.31 16.16 -7.28
N ARG A 222 -15.80 17.25 -7.88
CA ARG A 222 -14.95 18.30 -8.48
C ARG A 222 -14.07 18.97 -7.43
N ILE A 223 -14.65 19.37 -6.30
CA ILE A 223 -13.90 19.96 -5.18
C ILE A 223 -12.85 18.97 -4.70
N ARG A 224 -13.25 17.73 -4.42
CA ARG A 224 -12.33 16.73 -3.91
C ARG A 224 -11.19 16.44 -4.89
N PHE A 225 -11.48 16.31 -6.18
CA PHE A 225 -10.48 16.10 -7.23
C PHE A 225 -9.48 17.25 -7.31
N LEU A 226 -9.96 18.49 -7.42
CA LEU A 226 -9.07 19.66 -7.55
C LEU A 226 -8.27 19.92 -6.27
N SER A 227 -8.83 19.68 -5.08
CA SER A 227 -8.09 19.75 -3.82
C SER A 227 -7.01 18.67 -3.72
N GLY A 228 -7.25 17.48 -4.31
CA GLY A 228 -6.27 16.40 -4.40
C GLY A 228 -5.17 16.65 -5.44
N TYR A 229 -5.44 17.50 -6.44
CA TYR A 229 -4.51 17.86 -7.51
C TYR A 229 -4.39 19.38 -7.67
N PRO A 230 -3.72 20.08 -6.73
CA PRO A 230 -3.63 21.55 -6.73
C PRO A 230 -3.05 22.15 -8.02
N ARG A 231 -2.15 21.44 -8.71
CA ARG A 231 -1.61 21.85 -10.03
C ARG A 231 -2.69 22.04 -11.09
N LEU A 232 -3.85 21.38 -10.93
CA LEU A 232 -5.00 21.50 -11.83
C LEU A 232 -6.01 22.54 -11.33
N ALA A 233 -5.92 22.99 -10.07
CA ALA A 233 -6.83 23.94 -9.42
C ALA A 233 -6.48 25.41 -9.77
N VAL A 234 -6.56 25.75 -11.05
CA VAL A 234 -6.07 27.04 -11.57
C VAL A 234 -7.19 27.84 -12.23
N GLY A 235 -7.23 29.16 -11.98
CA GLY A 235 -8.06 30.10 -12.75
C GLY A 235 -9.56 29.79 -12.73
N GLU A 236 -10.19 29.97 -13.89
CA GLU A 236 -11.63 29.76 -14.09
C GLU A 236 -12.10 28.34 -13.76
N ARG A 237 -11.26 27.33 -13.97
CA ARG A 237 -11.61 25.94 -13.64
C ARG A 237 -11.95 25.80 -12.16
N ALA A 238 -11.06 26.30 -11.32
CA ALA A 238 -11.25 26.21 -9.87
C ALA A 238 -12.34 27.16 -9.37
N ALA A 239 -12.42 28.37 -9.94
CA ALA A 239 -13.52 29.30 -9.63
C ALA A 239 -14.89 28.67 -9.94
N ASN A 240 -15.05 28.06 -11.12
CA ASN A 240 -16.29 27.40 -11.51
C ASN A 240 -16.63 26.21 -10.62
N ALA A 241 -15.64 25.43 -10.17
CA ALA A 241 -15.88 24.35 -9.22
C ALA A 241 -16.44 24.90 -7.89
N CYS A 242 -15.84 25.96 -7.34
CA CYS A 242 -16.28 26.57 -6.09
C CYS A 242 -17.66 27.25 -6.18
N ARG A 243 -17.96 27.97 -7.29
CA ARG A 243 -19.28 28.57 -7.53
C ARG A 243 -20.43 27.55 -7.45
N THR A 244 -20.15 26.31 -7.85
CA THR A 244 -21.14 25.21 -7.82
C THR A 244 -21.19 24.43 -6.49
N ALA A 245 -20.27 24.70 -5.56
CA ALA A 245 -20.08 23.89 -4.35
C ALA A 245 -20.59 24.54 -3.05
N GLY A 246 -20.85 25.86 -3.03
CA GLY A 246 -21.28 26.54 -1.79
C GLY A 246 -20.22 26.43 -0.68
N ASP A 247 -20.63 26.07 0.55
CA ASP A 247 -19.72 25.91 1.71
C ASP A 247 -18.68 24.80 1.50
N ASP A 248 -18.99 23.79 0.70
CA ASP A 248 -18.08 22.68 0.42
C ASP A 248 -16.86 23.11 -0.42
N GLY A 249 -16.88 24.32 -1.01
CA GLY A 249 -15.76 24.86 -1.79
C GLY A 249 -14.57 25.34 -0.96
N ALA A 250 -14.75 25.60 0.34
CA ALA A 250 -13.72 26.21 1.19
C ALA A 250 -12.36 25.46 1.20
N PRO A 251 -12.30 24.11 1.23
CA PRO A 251 -11.02 23.39 1.15
C PRO A 251 -10.26 23.66 -0.15
N LEU A 252 -10.96 23.74 -1.28
CA LEU A 252 -10.34 24.00 -2.58
C LEU A 252 -9.74 25.40 -2.63
N GLU A 253 -10.47 26.39 -2.12
CA GLU A 253 -10.04 27.80 -2.07
C GLU A 253 -8.68 28.02 -1.39
N TYR A 254 -8.30 27.17 -0.44
CA TYR A 254 -6.98 27.23 0.18
C TYR A 254 -5.83 26.89 -0.79
N SER A 255 -6.11 26.07 -1.79
CA SER A 255 -5.12 25.53 -2.74
C SER A 255 -5.13 26.19 -4.12
N MET A 256 -6.12 27.04 -4.42
CA MET A 256 -6.27 27.67 -5.73
C MET A 256 -5.10 28.61 -6.05
N THR A 257 -4.71 28.63 -7.32
CA THR A 257 -3.72 29.58 -7.86
C THR A 257 -4.28 30.32 -9.09
N ARG A 258 -3.72 31.50 -9.38
CA ARG A 258 -4.13 32.36 -10.50
C ARG A 258 -5.63 32.64 -10.51
N VAL A 259 -6.19 32.93 -9.34
CA VAL A 259 -7.63 33.13 -9.14
C VAL A 259 -8.11 34.36 -9.93
N PRO A 260 -9.19 34.26 -10.72
CA PRO A 260 -9.73 35.39 -11.47
C PRO A 260 -10.18 36.55 -10.58
N ASP A 261 -9.92 37.79 -10.99
CA ASP A 261 -10.24 39.01 -10.23
C ASP A 261 -11.74 39.19 -9.97
N ASP A 262 -12.59 38.78 -10.93
CA ASP A 262 -14.04 38.78 -10.78
C ASP A 262 -14.48 37.80 -9.68
N TYR A 263 -13.90 36.60 -9.62
CA TYR A 263 -14.18 35.62 -8.57
C TYR A 263 -13.65 36.08 -7.20
N LEU A 264 -12.45 36.68 -7.15
CA LEU A 264 -11.93 37.28 -5.92
C LEU A 264 -12.86 38.38 -5.39
N ARG A 265 -13.36 39.24 -6.29
CA ARG A 265 -14.29 40.31 -5.94
C ARG A 265 -15.62 39.74 -5.43
N GLU A 266 -16.18 38.77 -6.14
CA GLU A 266 -17.39 38.01 -5.74
C GLU A 266 -17.22 37.43 -4.32
N ALA A 267 -16.12 36.73 -4.08
CA ALA A 267 -15.82 36.12 -2.79
C ALA A 267 -15.71 37.15 -1.65
N LEU A 268 -15.03 38.27 -1.89
CA LEU A 268 -14.82 39.32 -0.89
C LEU A 268 -16.08 40.15 -0.59
N GLU A 269 -16.93 40.37 -1.59
CA GLU A 269 -18.20 41.08 -1.44
C GLU A 269 -19.30 40.20 -0.83
N SER A 270 -19.16 38.88 -0.94
CA SER A 270 -20.14 37.94 -0.39
C SER A 270 -20.20 37.99 1.15
N LYS A 271 -21.41 38.06 1.69
CA LYS A 271 -21.67 38.07 3.15
C LYS A 271 -21.57 36.69 3.80
N SER A 272 -21.65 35.62 3.01
CA SER A 272 -21.54 34.22 3.44
C SER A 272 -20.61 33.45 2.49
N TYR A 273 -20.18 32.24 2.83
CA TYR A 273 -19.28 31.42 2.01
C TYR A 273 -17.89 32.05 1.77
N HIS A 274 -17.06 31.35 1.00
CA HIS A 274 -15.70 31.75 0.58
C HIS A 274 -14.70 32.00 1.72
N TRP A 275 -14.84 31.26 2.82
CA TRP A 275 -13.98 31.43 4.01
C TRP A 275 -12.50 31.13 3.71
N GLY A 276 -12.23 30.19 2.79
CA GLY A 276 -10.85 29.85 2.40
C GLY A 276 -10.18 31.03 1.71
N LEU A 277 -10.85 31.64 0.73
CA LEU A 277 -10.32 32.83 0.04
C LEU A 277 -10.23 34.05 0.98
N LYS A 278 -11.25 34.30 1.80
CA LYS A 278 -11.23 35.42 2.76
C LYS A 278 -10.08 35.30 3.75
N SER A 279 -9.83 34.10 4.26
CA SER A 279 -8.68 33.82 5.13
C SER A 279 -7.37 34.14 4.43
N ARG A 280 -7.16 33.61 3.21
CA ARG A 280 -5.94 33.85 2.43
C ARG A 280 -5.71 35.33 2.09
N VAL A 281 -6.77 36.07 1.82
CA VAL A 281 -6.67 37.52 1.59
C VAL A 281 -6.28 38.27 2.86
N GLU A 282 -6.75 37.86 4.04
CA GLU A 282 -6.29 38.46 5.29
C GLU A 282 -4.84 38.08 5.62
N ASP A 283 -4.45 36.83 5.37
CA ASP A 283 -3.05 36.40 5.47
C ASP A 283 -2.15 37.24 4.55
N TYR A 284 -2.57 37.47 3.31
CA TYR A 284 -1.88 38.34 2.37
C TYR A 284 -1.80 39.79 2.87
N ARG A 285 -2.89 40.35 3.42
CA ARG A 285 -2.88 41.70 4.00
C ARG A 285 -1.92 41.80 5.18
N GLN A 286 -1.87 40.78 6.04
CA GLN A 286 -0.93 40.72 7.16
C GLN A 286 0.52 40.66 6.66
N ALA A 287 0.80 39.78 5.70
CA ALA A 287 2.13 39.66 5.08
C ALA A 287 2.55 40.98 4.41
N LEU A 288 1.65 41.62 3.67
CA LEU A 288 1.91 42.91 3.02
C LEU A 288 2.21 44.02 4.03
N ARG A 289 1.45 44.11 5.13
CA ARG A 289 1.71 45.07 6.21
C ARG A 289 3.09 44.85 6.83
N GLU A 290 3.48 43.60 7.04
CA GLU A 290 4.76 43.26 7.64
C GLU A 290 5.93 43.52 6.68
N ALA A 291 5.80 43.12 5.42
CA ALA A 291 6.77 43.43 4.36
C ALA A 291 6.99 44.95 4.27
N MET A 292 5.92 45.75 4.22
CA MET A 292 6.01 47.22 4.19
C MET A 292 6.66 47.82 5.44
N ARG A 293 6.62 47.15 6.60
CA ARG A 293 7.33 47.59 7.81
C ARG A 293 8.81 47.28 7.73
N LEU A 294 9.17 46.07 7.31
CA LEU A 294 10.57 45.63 7.17
C LEU A 294 11.29 46.42 6.07
N GLU A 295 10.58 46.76 4.99
CA GLU A 295 11.15 47.54 3.89
C GLU A 295 11.58 48.96 4.28
N ARG A 296 11.10 49.47 5.43
CA ARG A 296 11.57 50.75 5.99
C ARG A 296 13.02 50.73 6.45
N LEU A 297 13.64 49.56 6.56
CA LEU A 297 15.07 49.42 6.82
C LEU A 297 15.92 49.95 5.65
N PHE A 298 15.39 49.90 4.42
CA PHE A 298 16.13 50.27 3.23
C PHE A 298 15.99 51.77 2.92
N ALA A 299 16.87 52.27 2.04
CA ALA A 299 16.93 53.68 1.65
C ALA A 299 15.70 54.19 0.86
N GLY A 300 14.74 53.31 0.56
CA GLY A 300 13.53 53.63 -0.20
C GLY A 300 13.11 52.47 -1.12
N PRO A 301 12.02 52.64 -1.87
CA PRO A 301 11.50 51.63 -2.81
C PRO A 301 12.50 51.28 -3.94
N ASP A 302 13.40 52.22 -4.29
CA ASP A 302 14.42 52.04 -5.33
C ASP A 302 15.75 51.47 -4.79
N SER A 303 15.75 50.94 -3.56
CA SER A 303 16.95 50.33 -2.97
C SER A 303 17.42 49.13 -3.79
N GLN A 304 18.68 49.19 -4.26
CA GLN A 304 19.30 48.10 -5.02
C GLN A 304 19.32 46.78 -4.25
N VAL A 305 19.60 46.85 -2.93
CA VAL A 305 19.61 45.66 -2.05
C VAL A 305 18.21 45.07 -1.89
N LEU A 306 17.17 45.92 -1.83
CA LEU A 306 15.79 45.44 -1.75
C LEU A 306 15.37 44.74 -3.06
N ALA A 307 15.74 45.33 -4.20
CA ALA A 307 15.48 44.73 -5.51
C ALA A 307 16.20 43.37 -5.67
N GLU A 308 17.45 43.26 -5.20
CA GLU A 308 18.20 42.00 -5.20
C GLU A 308 17.51 40.92 -4.36
N ILE A 309 17.12 41.24 -3.12
CA ILE A 309 16.44 40.30 -2.22
C ILE A 309 15.09 39.85 -2.81
N ARG A 310 14.29 40.77 -3.36
CA ARG A 310 13.03 40.41 -4.02
C ARG A 310 13.27 39.47 -5.21
N GLY A 311 14.27 39.75 -6.03
CA GLY A 311 14.64 38.88 -7.15
C GLY A 311 15.11 37.48 -6.72
N GLN A 312 15.80 37.37 -5.58
CA GLN A 312 16.19 36.07 -4.99
C GLN A 312 14.95 35.28 -4.56
N VAL A 313 14.02 35.91 -3.84
CA VAL A 313 12.77 35.28 -3.39
C VAL A 313 11.88 34.87 -4.57
N GLU A 314 11.76 35.72 -5.59
CA GLU A 314 11.03 35.38 -6.83
C GLU A 314 11.63 34.15 -7.51
N ALA A 315 12.97 34.06 -7.57
CA ALA A 315 13.66 32.90 -8.13
C ALA A 315 13.52 31.64 -7.27
N GLU A 316 13.41 31.77 -5.95
CA GLU A 316 13.12 30.64 -5.04
C GLU A 316 11.71 30.11 -5.26
N ILE A 317 10.71 30.99 -5.30
CA ILE A 317 9.31 30.62 -5.55
C ILE A 317 9.17 29.94 -6.92
N ALA A 318 9.79 30.49 -7.97
CA ALA A 318 9.74 29.88 -9.30
C ALA A 318 10.31 28.45 -9.31
N LYS A 319 11.38 28.18 -8.56
CA LYS A 319 11.95 26.82 -8.42
C LYS A 319 11.05 25.87 -7.63
N GLU A 320 10.29 26.39 -6.67
CA GLU A 320 9.31 25.60 -5.91
C GLU A 320 8.11 25.23 -6.79
N GLU A 321 7.68 26.11 -7.69
CA GLU A 321 6.58 25.85 -8.63
C GLU A 321 6.97 24.88 -9.77
N GLU A 322 8.26 24.70 -10.05
CA GLU A 322 8.79 23.75 -11.05
C GLU A 322 9.00 22.31 -10.53
N ARG A 323 8.88 22.08 -9.21
CA ARG A 323 9.04 20.77 -8.56
C ARG A 323 7.72 20.01 -8.39
#